data_AF-A0A3B6EJ80-F1
#
_entry.id   AF-A0A3B6EJ80-F1
#
_cell.length_a   1.000
_cell.length_b   1.000
_cell.length_c   1.000
_cell.angle_alpha   90.00
_cell.angle_beta   90.00
_cell.angle_gamma   90.00
#
_symmetry.space_group_name_H-M   'P 1'
#
loop_
_entity.id
_entity.type
_entity.pdbx_description
1 polymer ?
#
loop_
_entity_poly.entity_id
_entity_poly.type
_entity_poly.pdbx_seq_one_letter_code
_entity_poly.pdbx_strand_id
1 'polypeptide(L)'
;MAAPAGDSSGGDKYRSHLAGEGEKNTVWRHGAPPTYDAVNSLFEAGRTQEWAKGSLEETVQNAIKTWEMELSHKARIGDFKSVSPGRFTLSVNGGRALTGEETLAMGSYNALLASPILPATGAYDAAAETFESSHDLFRSAFPRGFAWEVVKVYSGPPVIAFKFRHWGHMEGPYKGNAPTGDKVEFYGVAVLKVDEQLRAEDVEVFYDPGELLAGLVKGPKEEDEEAAALAGRLREAATVSASGADAQPQACPFLGSGKQG
;
A
#
# COMPACT_ATOMS: atom_id res chain seq x y z
N MET A 1 -27.94 36.56 5.37
CA MET A 1 -26.47 36.70 5.30
C MET A 1 -25.94 35.39 4.75
N ALA A 2 -25.38 35.41 3.54
CA ALA A 2 -24.81 34.23 2.92
C ALA A 2 -23.51 33.85 3.65
N ALA A 3 -23.34 32.56 3.96
CA ALA A 3 -22.10 32.02 4.48
C ALA A 3 -20.95 32.33 3.50
N PRO A 4 -19.74 32.67 3.97
CA PRO A 4 -18.61 32.80 3.06
C PRO A 4 -18.34 31.43 2.44
N ALA A 5 -18.33 31.40 1.11
CA ALA A 5 -17.88 30.28 0.31
C ALA A 5 -16.45 29.93 0.75
N GLY A 6 -16.19 28.64 0.97
CA GLY A 6 -14.87 28.13 1.27
C GLY A 6 -13.88 28.59 0.22
N ASP A 7 -12.75 29.13 0.68
CA ASP A 7 -11.62 29.48 -0.16
C ASP A 7 -11.05 28.19 -0.78
N SER A 8 -11.44 27.91 -2.01
CA SER A 8 -10.95 26.79 -2.81
C SER A 8 -9.60 27.13 -3.45
N SER A 9 -8.64 27.59 -2.65
CA SER A 9 -7.25 27.79 -3.06
C SER A 9 -6.49 26.46 -3.13
N GLY A 10 -7.03 25.52 -3.93
CA GLY A 10 -6.39 24.42 -4.67
C GLY A 10 -5.14 23.71 -4.14
N GLY A 11 -5.00 23.43 -2.84
CA GLY A 11 -3.87 22.70 -2.26
C GLY A 11 -4.30 21.52 -1.38
N ASP A 12 -3.44 20.51 -1.26
CA ASP A 12 -3.62 19.42 -0.29
C ASP A 12 -3.35 19.91 1.14
N LYS A 13 -4.22 19.50 2.09
CA LYS A 13 -4.15 19.93 3.51
C LYS A 13 -2.90 19.44 4.25
N TYR A 14 -2.37 18.27 3.85
CA TYR A 14 -1.32 17.57 4.59
C TYR A 14 0.03 17.60 3.91
N ARG A 15 0.07 17.91 2.62
CA ARG A 15 1.26 17.86 1.79
C ARG A 15 1.56 19.25 1.27
N SER A 16 2.66 19.81 1.75
CA SER A 16 3.23 21.00 1.12
C SER A 16 3.88 20.60 -0.22
N HIS A 17 4.26 21.59 -1.02
CA HIS A 17 5.06 21.37 -2.24
C HIS A 17 4.40 20.46 -3.30
N LEU A 18 3.06 20.37 -3.27
CA LEU A 18 2.26 19.66 -4.27
C LEU A 18 1.86 20.57 -5.46
N ALA A 19 1.60 21.83 -5.18
CA ALA A 19 1.15 22.82 -6.16
C ALA A 19 1.67 24.24 -5.81
N GLY A 20 1.45 25.19 -6.72
CA GLY A 20 1.82 26.59 -6.56
C GLY A 20 3.06 27.00 -7.35
N GLU A 21 3.45 28.28 -7.22
CA GLU A 21 4.57 28.89 -7.97
C GLU A 21 5.87 28.08 -7.84
N GLY A 22 6.15 27.56 -6.65
CA GLY A 22 7.35 26.77 -6.38
C GLY A 22 7.41 25.43 -7.13
N GLU A 23 6.28 24.91 -7.62
CA GLU A 23 6.21 23.61 -8.31
C GLU A 23 6.03 23.73 -9.83
N LYS A 24 6.06 24.95 -10.39
CA LYS A 24 5.89 25.19 -11.84
C LYS A 24 6.92 24.45 -12.71
N ASN A 25 8.12 24.24 -12.19
CA ASN A 25 9.23 23.60 -12.89
C ASN A 25 9.51 22.17 -12.38
N THR A 26 8.62 21.62 -11.55
CA THR A 26 8.76 20.28 -10.98
C THR A 26 8.54 19.25 -12.09
N VAL A 27 9.45 18.28 -12.18
CA VAL A 27 9.31 17.17 -13.13
C VAL A 27 8.60 16.02 -12.43
N TRP A 28 7.31 15.86 -12.75
CA TRP A 28 6.47 14.79 -12.23
C TRP A 28 6.67 13.50 -13.01
N ARG A 29 6.80 12.36 -12.32
CA ARG A 29 6.97 11.02 -12.93
C ARG A 29 5.85 10.67 -13.91
N HIS A 30 4.63 11.15 -13.65
CA HIS A 30 3.44 10.90 -14.48
C HIS A 30 2.94 12.17 -15.19
N GLY A 31 3.80 13.18 -15.35
CA GLY A 31 3.50 14.41 -16.09
C GLY A 31 2.62 15.44 -15.37
N ALA A 32 2.03 15.11 -14.22
CA ALA A 32 1.20 16.01 -13.43
C ALA A 32 1.30 15.70 -11.91
N PRO A 33 0.98 16.67 -11.03
CA PRO A 33 0.87 16.41 -9.60
C PRO A 33 -0.25 15.39 -9.29
N PRO A 34 -0.05 14.49 -8.32
CA PRO A 34 -1.06 13.52 -7.90
C PRO A 34 -2.21 14.16 -7.12
N THR A 35 -3.32 13.43 -6.99
CA THR A 35 -4.41 13.74 -6.05
C THR A 35 -4.40 12.79 -4.86
N TYR A 36 -4.86 13.27 -3.70
CA TYR A 36 -4.79 12.54 -2.43
C TYR A 36 -6.15 12.42 -1.71
N ASP A 37 -7.26 12.74 -2.39
CA ASP A 37 -8.60 12.80 -1.79
C ASP A 37 -9.01 11.49 -1.09
N ALA A 38 -8.72 10.34 -1.71
CA ALA A 38 -9.05 9.03 -1.17
C ALA A 38 -8.31 8.73 0.14
N VAL A 39 -6.98 8.89 0.15
CA VAL A 39 -6.18 8.62 1.36
C VAL A 39 -6.40 9.68 2.43
N ASN A 40 -6.71 10.93 2.06
CA ASN A 40 -7.06 11.97 3.03
C ASN A 40 -8.39 11.65 3.71
N SER A 41 -9.38 11.15 2.95
CA SER A 41 -10.65 10.69 3.52
C SER A 41 -10.44 9.49 4.45
N LEU A 42 -9.60 8.53 4.05
CA LEU A 42 -9.22 7.39 4.89
C LEU A 42 -8.51 7.84 6.18
N PHE A 43 -7.58 8.79 6.06
CA PHE A 43 -6.85 9.35 7.19
C PHE A 43 -7.78 10.08 8.17
N GLU A 44 -8.64 10.97 7.69
CA GLU A 44 -9.58 11.72 8.54
C GLU A 44 -10.56 10.77 9.25
N ALA A 45 -11.01 9.70 8.59
CA ALA A 45 -11.90 8.71 9.19
C ALA A 45 -11.21 7.79 10.22
N GLY A 46 -9.90 7.56 10.08
CA GLY A 46 -9.16 6.54 10.83
C GLY A 46 -8.09 7.05 11.81
N ARG A 47 -7.80 8.35 11.80
CA ARG A 47 -6.81 8.97 12.69
C ARG A 47 -7.24 8.86 14.15
N THR A 48 -6.25 8.75 15.02
CA THR A 48 -6.39 8.73 16.47
C THR A 48 -5.91 10.01 17.13
N GLN A 49 -5.16 10.85 16.40
CA GLN A 49 -4.59 12.08 16.90
C GLN A 49 -5.06 13.30 16.09
N GLU A 50 -5.33 14.39 16.81
CA GLU A 50 -5.56 15.72 16.25
C GLU A 50 -4.51 16.68 16.81
N TRP A 51 -3.58 17.07 15.95
CA TRP A 51 -2.48 17.94 16.35
C TRP A 51 -2.86 19.42 16.24
N ALA A 52 -2.45 20.21 17.24
CA ALA A 52 -2.68 21.64 17.23
C ALA A 52 -1.92 22.29 16.05
N LYS A 53 -2.54 23.28 15.42
CA LYS A 53 -1.91 24.01 14.31
C LYS A 53 -0.60 24.67 14.77
N GLY A 54 0.47 24.45 14.02
CA GLY A 54 1.83 24.94 14.34
C GLY A 54 2.57 24.11 15.39
N SER A 55 2.00 22.99 15.85
CA SER A 55 2.71 22.06 16.72
C SER A 55 3.83 21.32 15.99
N LEU A 56 4.78 20.78 16.75
CA LEU A 56 5.84 19.96 16.20
C LEU A 56 5.26 18.68 15.58
N GLU A 57 4.25 18.10 16.20
CA GLU A 57 3.56 16.90 15.74
C GLU A 57 2.87 17.11 14.39
N GLU A 58 2.15 18.23 14.21
CA GLU A 58 1.58 18.60 12.92
C GLU A 58 2.68 18.80 11.88
N THR A 59 3.77 19.48 12.25
CA THR A 59 4.89 19.76 11.35
C THR A 59 5.56 18.48 10.87
N VAL A 60 5.91 17.57 11.78
CA VAL A 60 6.50 16.26 11.44
C VAL A 60 5.53 15.46 10.59
N GLN A 61 4.23 15.50 10.92
CA GLN A 61 3.25 14.72 10.16
C GLN A 61 3.14 15.15 8.71
N ASN A 62 3.08 16.45 8.49
CA ASN A 62 2.97 17.00 7.14
C ASN A 62 4.31 16.86 6.40
N ALA A 63 5.45 16.97 7.08
CA ALA A 63 6.76 16.77 6.48
C ALA A 63 6.94 15.35 5.93
N ILE A 64 6.59 14.31 6.69
CA ILE A 64 6.69 12.93 6.23
C ILE A 64 5.71 12.63 5.08
N LYS A 65 4.44 13.07 5.19
CA LYS A 65 3.47 12.91 4.09
C LYS A 65 3.91 13.62 2.81
N THR A 66 4.56 14.77 2.95
CA THR A 66 5.14 15.52 1.83
C THR A 66 6.32 14.75 1.24
N TRP A 67 7.24 14.25 2.07
CA TRP A 67 8.38 13.46 1.61
C TRP A 67 7.95 12.20 0.85
N GLU A 68 6.97 11.45 1.37
CA GLU A 68 6.42 10.26 0.67
C GLU A 68 5.86 10.65 -0.70
N MET A 69 5.15 11.78 -0.79
CA MET A 69 4.65 12.31 -2.07
C MET A 69 5.78 12.67 -3.03
N GLU A 70 6.80 13.40 -2.55
CA GLU A 70 7.94 13.78 -3.36
C GLU A 70 8.67 12.53 -3.88
N LEU A 71 8.90 11.54 -3.02
CA LEU A 71 9.58 10.29 -3.36
C LEU A 71 8.84 9.47 -4.42
N SER A 72 7.52 9.35 -4.28
CA SER A 72 6.68 8.57 -5.20
C SER A 72 6.32 9.30 -6.49
N HIS A 73 6.39 10.64 -6.55
CA HIS A 73 5.86 11.37 -7.70
C HIS A 73 6.80 12.36 -8.38
N LYS A 74 7.85 12.86 -7.70
CA LYS A 74 8.86 13.71 -8.34
C LYS A 74 9.94 12.83 -8.96
N ALA A 75 10.41 13.20 -10.15
CA ALA A 75 11.37 12.42 -10.92
C ALA A 75 12.84 12.77 -10.59
N ARG A 76 13.09 13.86 -9.86
CA ARG A 76 14.43 14.36 -9.57
C ARG A 76 14.54 14.76 -8.11
N ILE A 77 15.64 14.37 -7.47
CA ILE A 77 15.91 14.71 -6.07
C ILE A 77 16.02 16.23 -5.86
N GLY A 78 16.48 16.98 -6.87
CA GLY A 78 16.56 18.43 -6.82
C GLY A 78 15.21 19.16 -6.76
N ASP A 79 14.11 18.46 -7.06
CA ASP A 79 12.75 19.00 -6.91
C ASP A 79 12.19 18.79 -5.48
N PHE A 80 12.92 18.08 -4.61
CA PHE A 80 12.48 17.78 -3.25
C PHE A 80 12.75 18.97 -2.34
N LYS A 81 11.76 19.30 -1.50
CA LYS A 81 11.83 20.42 -0.57
C LYS A 81 11.72 19.99 0.88
N SER A 82 11.26 18.76 1.13
CA SER A 82 11.19 18.16 2.46
C SER A 82 12.54 17.68 3.01
N VAL A 83 13.57 17.57 2.15
CA VAL A 83 14.89 17.02 2.51
C VAL A 83 16.01 18.02 2.29
N SER A 84 17.10 17.90 3.07
CA SER A 84 18.29 18.72 2.91
C SER A 84 19.06 18.31 1.66
N PRO A 85 19.27 19.22 0.68
CA PRO A 85 19.97 18.90 -0.56
C PRO A 85 21.38 18.36 -0.30
N GLY A 86 21.72 17.23 -0.92
CA GLY A 86 23.04 16.59 -0.82
C GLY A 86 23.40 16.02 0.55
N ARG A 87 22.47 16.03 1.52
CA ARG A 87 22.71 15.51 2.89
C ARG A 87 21.74 14.42 3.31
N PHE A 88 20.62 14.28 2.61
CA PHE A 88 19.57 13.31 2.92
C PHE A 88 20.06 11.86 2.86
N THR A 89 19.80 11.12 3.94
CA THR A 89 19.93 9.67 4.04
C THR A 89 18.70 9.00 4.64
N LEU A 90 18.41 7.78 4.19
CA LEU A 90 17.36 6.91 4.74
C LEU A 90 17.96 5.55 5.11
N SER A 91 17.76 5.10 6.34
CA SER A 91 18.06 3.74 6.79
C SER A 91 16.86 3.09 7.45
N VAL A 92 16.80 1.77 7.37
CA VAL A 92 15.66 0.99 7.85
C VAL A 92 16.17 -0.18 8.68
N ASN A 93 15.62 -0.35 9.89
CA ASN A 93 15.91 -1.46 10.80
C ASN A 93 17.41 -1.68 11.05
N GLY A 94 18.19 -0.60 11.14
CA GLY A 94 19.64 -0.64 11.34
C GLY A 94 20.45 -1.09 10.11
N GLY A 95 19.82 -1.16 8.93
CA GLY A 95 20.47 -1.46 7.67
C GLY A 95 21.34 -0.31 7.13
N ARG A 96 21.90 -0.52 5.93
CA ARG A 96 22.72 0.49 5.25
C ARG A 96 21.89 1.74 4.94
N ALA A 97 22.43 2.92 5.23
CA ALA A 97 21.85 4.18 4.80
C ALA A 97 21.94 4.34 3.26
N LEU A 98 20.82 4.72 2.66
CA LEU A 98 20.66 5.07 1.25
C LEU A 98 20.72 6.59 1.09
N THR A 99 21.40 7.10 0.07
CA THR A 99 21.30 8.54 -0.27
C THR A 99 19.93 8.88 -0.85
N GLY A 100 19.63 10.17 -1.01
CA GLY A 100 18.40 10.61 -1.70
C GLY A 100 18.30 10.09 -3.14
N GLU A 101 19.41 10.09 -3.87
CA GLU A 101 19.48 9.56 -5.24
C GLU A 101 19.26 8.04 -5.28
N GLU A 102 19.89 7.30 -4.37
CA GLU A 102 19.69 5.84 -4.27
C GLU A 102 18.23 5.52 -3.91
N THR A 103 17.66 6.24 -2.93
CA THR A 103 16.28 6.06 -2.47
C THR A 103 15.29 6.37 -3.60
N LEU A 104 15.51 7.46 -4.34
CA LEU A 104 14.68 7.85 -5.48
C LEU A 104 14.72 6.83 -6.63
N ALA A 105 15.90 6.28 -6.91
CA ALA A 105 16.08 5.27 -7.95
C ALA A 105 15.42 3.94 -7.56
N MET A 106 15.55 3.56 -6.29
CA MET A 106 14.98 2.31 -5.76
C MET A 106 13.45 2.36 -5.62
N GLY A 107 12.92 3.51 -5.20
CA GLY A 107 11.51 3.70 -4.88
C GLY A 107 11.19 3.46 -3.40
N SER A 108 10.13 4.10 -2.91
CA SER A 108 9.74 4.08 -1.48
C SER A 108 9.50 2.68 -0.93
N TYR A 109 8.69 1.85 -1.59
CA TYR A 109 8.41 0.49 -1.13
C TYR A 109 9.65 -0.39 -1.06
N ASN A 110 10.46 -0.39 -2.13
CA ASN A 110 11.71 -1.15 -2.16
C ASN A 110 12.70 -0.68 -1.10
N ALA A 111 12.87 0.64 -0.93
CA ALA A 111 13.77 1.20 0.07
C ALA A 111 13.33 0.86 1.50
N LEU A 112 12.01 0.85 1.76
CA LEU A 112 11.46 0.55 3.08
C LEU A 112 11.38 -0.95 3.38
N LEU A 113 11.27 -1.81 2.36
CA LEU A 113 11.11 -3.27 2.50
C LEU A 113 12.36 -4.07 2.08
N ALA A 114 13.49 -3.41 1.81
CA ALA A 114 14.75 -4.09 1.54
C ALA A 114 15.23 -4.86 2.79
N SER A 115 14.92 -6.15 2.85
CA SER A 115 15.30 -7.04 3.95
C SER A 115 15.65 -8.43 3.41
N PRO A 116 16.73 -9.07 3.89
CA PRO A 116 17.10 -10.41 3.44
C PRO A 116 16.12 -11.51 3.89
N ILE A 117 15.26 -11.21 4.89
CA ILE A 117 14.33 -12.19 5.46
C ILE A 117 13.06 -12.30 4.60
N LEU A 118 12.61 -11.20 4.00
CA LEU A 118 11.34 -11.15 3.28
C LEU A 118 11.32 -12.04 2.01
N PRO A 119 12.38 -12.08 1.17
CA PRO A 119 12.42 -12.97 0.02
C PRO A 119 12.28 -14.45 0.41
N ALA A 120 12.91 -14.86 1.52
CA ALA A 120 12.85 -16.24 2.00
C ALA A 120 11.44 -16.68 2.41
N THR A 121 10.56 -15.74 2.76
CA THR A 121 9.14 -16.00 3.06
C THR A 121 8.24 -15.96 1.83
N GLY A 122 8.77 -15.53 0.67
CA GLY A 122 7.99 -15.26 -0.53
C GLY A 122 7.07 -14.04 -0.43
N ALA A 123 7.09 -13.31 0.69
CA ALA A 123 6.19 -12.18 0.93
C ALA A 123 6.53 -10.96 0.09
N TYR A 124 7.82 -10.63 -0.02
CA TYR A 124 8.29 -9.52 -0.85
C TYR A 124 9.79 -9.68 -1.17
N ASP A 125 10.18 -9.34 -2.39
CA ASP A 125 11.59 -9.30 -2.80
C ASP A 125 11.90 -7.97 -3.50
N ALA A 126 12.50 -7.04 -2.75
CA ALA A 126 12.86 -5.72 -3.26
C ALA A 126 13.85 -5.76 -4.44
N ALA A 127 14.64 -6.84 -4.58
CA ALA A 127 15.57 -6.98 -5.70
C ALA A 127 14.87 -7.43 -7.00
N ALA A 128 13.69 -8.02 -6.90
CA ALA A 128 12.89 -8.47 -8.04
C ALA A 128 11.87 -7.43 -8.54
N GLU A 129 11.61 -6.38 -7.75
CA GLU A 129 10.60 -5.36 -8.05
C GLU A 129 11.24 -4.07 -8.56
N THR A 130 10.66 -3.47 -9.61
CA THR A 130 11.01 -2.11 -10.04
C THR A 130 10.25 -1.07 -9.18
N PHE A 131 10.57 0.21 -9.39
CA PHE A 131 9.74 1.29 -8.83
C PHE A 131 8.27 1.12 -9.23
N GLU A 132 8.01 0.89 -10.51
CA GLU A 132 6.66 0.76 -11.07
C GLU A 132 5.95 -0.48 -10.53
N SER A 133 6.58 -1.66 -10.59
CA SER A 133 5.92 -2.90 -10.16
C SER A 133 5.61 -2.89 -8.66
N SER A 134 6.51 -2.36 -7.83
CA SER A 134 6.25 -2.20 -6.40
C SER A 134 5.10 -1.22 -6.12
N HIS A 135 5.06 -0.08 -6.81
CA HIS A 135 3.97 0.88 -6.64
C HIS A 135 2.63 0.32 -7.11
N ASP A 136 2.61 -0.39 -8.23
CA ASP A 136 1.39 -1.03 -8.74
C ASP A 136 0.89 -2.12 -7.79
N LEU A 137 1.78 -2.94 -7.22
CA LEU A 137 1.41 -3.96 -6.23
C LEU A 137 0.71 -3.35 -5.01
N PHE A 138 1.32 -2.35 -4.37
CA PHE A 138 0.77 -1.78 -3.15
C PHE A 138 -0.45 -0.88 -3.40
N ARG A 139 -0.48 -0.13 -4.51
CA ARG A 139 -1.66 0.67 -4.87
C ARG A 139 -2.85 -0.19 -5.26
N SER A 140 -2.59 -1.34 -5.91
CA SER A 140 -3.64 -2.32 -6.20
C SER A 140 -4.18 -2.94 -4.92
N ALA A 141 -3.31 -3.35 -3.99
CA ALA A 141 -3.73 -3.92 -2.71
C ALA A 141 -4.51 -2.93 -1.84
N PHE A 142 -4.13 -1.64 -1.86
CA PHE A 142 -4.74 -0.57 -1.06
C PHE A 142 -5.39 0.51 -1.93
N PRO A 143 -6.53 0.25 -2.59
CA PRO A 143 -7.14 1.19 -3.54
C PRO A 143 -7.63 2.50 -2.89
N ARG A 144 -7.93 2.48 -1.58
CA ARG A 144 -8.25 3.68 -0.78
C ARG A 144 -7.01 4.47 -0.34
N GLY A 145 -5.82 3.99 -0.68
CA GLY A 145 -4.54 4.51 -0.23
C GLY A 145 -4.07 3.88 1.08
N PHE A 146 -2.84 4.24 1.45
CA PHE A 146 -2.15 3.78 2.64
C PHE A 146 -1.87 4.98 3.53
N ALA A 147 -2.67 5.11 4.59
CA ALA A 147 -2.68 6.29 5.44
C ALA A 147 -1.57 6.22 6.48
N TRP A 148 -0.95 7.37 6.74
CA TRP A 148 0.13 7.53 7.69
C TRP A 148 -0.21 8.56 8.77
N GLU A 149 0.15 8.26 10.02
CA GLU A 149 -0.13 9.08 11.20
C GLU A 149 1.08 9.17 12.13
N VAL A 150 1.41 10.37 12.62
CA VAL A 150 2.23 10.52 13.84
C VAL A 150 1.35 10.17 15.03
N VAL A 151 1.78 9.19 15.82
CA VAL A 151 1.10 8.78 17.05
C VAL A 151 1.59 9.59 18.25
N LYS A 152 2.90 9.85 18.32
CA LYS A 152 3.52 10.61 19.40
C LYS A 152 4.92 11.09 19.01
N VAL A 153 5.26 12.34 19.36
CA VAL A 153 6.64 12.85 19.29
C VAL A 153 7.28 12.77 20.67
N TYR A 154 8.56 12.37 20.71
CA TYR A 154 9.34 12.15 21.94
C TYR A 154 10.44 13.19 22.15
N SER A 155 10.94 13.83 21.09
CA SER A 155 11.99 14.85 21.17
C SER A 155 11.81 15.94 20.12
N GLY A 156 12.42 17.10 20.37
CA GLY A 156 12.45 18.24 19.43
C GLY A 156 13.70 18.26 18.55
N PRO A 157 13.79 19.22 17.61
CA PRO A 157 14.98 19.45 16.79
C PRO A 157 16.27 19.64 17.63
N PRO A 158 17.45 19.28 17.09
CA PRO A 158 17.69 18.84 15.72
C PRO A 158 17.45 17.34 15.48
N VAL A 159 17.15 16.55 16.52
CA VAL A 159 16.92 15.10 16.40
C VAL A 159 15.55 14.76 16.99
N ILE A 160 14.58 14.55 16.11
CA ILE A 160 13.19 14.30 16.44
C ILE A 160 12.95 12.79 16.39
N ALA A 161 12.63 12.19 17.53
CA ALA A 161 12.18 10.80 17.63
C ALA A 161 10.67 10.79 17.76
N PHE A 162 9.98 9.94 17.00
CA PHE A 162 8.52 9.85 17.05
C PHE A 162 8.02 8.44 16.71
N LYS A 163 6.87 8.08 17.29
CA LYS A 163 6.12 6.87 16.95
C LYS A 163 5.14 7.20 15.84
N PHE A 164 5.04 6.32 14.86
CA PHE A 164 4.08 6.43 13.75
C PHE A 164 3.23 5.17 13.60
N ARG A 165 2.21 5.31 12.76
CA ARG A 165 1.29 4.26 12.34
C ARG A 165 1.06 4.37 10.84
N HIS A 166 1.05 3.24 10.14
CA HIS A 166 0.64 3.11 8.74
C HIS A 166 -0.54 2.14 8.68
N TRP A 167 -1.58 2.44 7.89
CA TRP A 167 -2.70 1.51 7.69
C TRP A 167 -3.42 1.67 6.35
N GLY A 168 -4.01 0.57 5.89
CA GLY A 168 -4.85 0.49 4.70
C GLY A 168 -5.79 -0.70 4.80
N HIS A 169 -6.70 -0.84 3.84
CA HIS A 169 -7.56 -2.02 3.76
C HIS A 169 -7.23 -2.80 2.51
N MET A 170 -6.98 -4.10 2.66
CA MET A 170 -6.58 -5.00 1.57
C MET A 170 -7.79 -5.34 0.69
N GLU A 171 -8.21 -4.39 -0.13
CA GLU A 171 -9.40 -4.49 -0.99
C GLU A 171 -9.08 -4.83 -2.44
N GLY A 172 -7.79 -4.88 -2.79
CA GLY A 172 -7.35 -5.45 -4.05
C GLY A 172 -6.34 -6.59 -3.86
N PRO A 173 -5.96 -7.25 -4.97
CA PRO A 173 -5.11 -8.42 -4.95
C PRO A 173 -3.66 -8.04 -4.60
N TYR A 174 -2.93 -9.00 -4.04
CA TYR A 174 -1.49 -8.86 -3.76
C TYR A 174 -0.74 -10.15 -4.08
N LYS A 175 0.11 -10.13 -5.11
CA LYS A 175 0.96 -11.27 -5.53
C LYS A 175 0.20 -12.60 -5.60
N GLY A 176 -0.99 -12.59 -6.22
CA GLY A 176 -1.87 -13.77 -6.39
C GLY A 176 -2.73 -14.12 -5.17
N ASN A 177 -2.66 -13.36 -4.07
CA ASN A 177 -3.57 -13.49 -2.95
C ASN A 177 -4.79 -12.59 -3.19
N ALA A 178 -5.99 -13.15 -3.03
CA ALA A 178 -7.25 -12.44 -3.15
C ALA A 178 -7.41 -11.36 -2.06
N PRO A 179 -8.17 -10.28 -2.33
CA PRO A 179 -8.46 -9.25 -1.34
C PRO A 179 -9.22 -9.82 -0.15
N THR A 180 -8.77 -9.50 1.06
CA THR A 180 -9.42 -9.94 2.31
C THR A 180 -10.44 -8.93 2.83
N GLY A 181 -10.31 -7.65 2.44
CA GLY A 181 -11.05 -6.53 3.00
C GLY A 181 -10.56 -6.09 4.40
N ASP A 182 -9.63 -6.83 4.99
CA ASP A 182 -9.13 -6.56 6.33
C ASP A 182 -8.28 -5.29 6.37
N LYS A 183 -8.31 -4.61 7.52
CA LYS A 183 -7.38 -3.52 7.81
C LYS A 183 -6.00 -4.11 8.10
N VAL A 184 -5.03 -3.75 7.26
CA VAL A 184 -3.61 -3.97 7.49
C VAL A 184 -3.05 -2.74 8.17
N GLU A 185 -2.40 -2.93 9.32
CA GLU A 185 -1.91 -1.84 10.17
C GLU A 185 -0.61 -2.27 10.82
N PHE A 186 0.36 -1.35 10.87
CA PHE A 186 1.60 -1.56 11.62
C PHE A 186 2.06 -0.25 12.27
N TYR A 187 2.91 -0.41 13.29
CA TYR A 187 3.52 0.72 13.99
C TYR A 187 5.03 0.67 13.86
N GLY A 188 5.64 1.84 13.99
CA GLY A 188 7.09 1.96 14.05
C GLY A 188 7.53 3.20 14.81
N VAL A 189 8.85 3.34 14.91
CA VAL A 189 9.51 4.52 15.44
C VAL A 189 10.45 5.04 14.36
N ALA A 190 10.53 6.35 14.23
CA ALA A 190 11.53 6.98 13.39
C ALA A 190 12.35 7.99 14.19
N VAL A 191 13.63 8.09 13.84
CA VAL A 191 14.55 9.14 14.31
C VAL A 191 14.88 9.99 13.10
N LEU A 192 14.55 11.28 13.19
CA LEU A 192 14.66 12.24 12.11
C LEU A 192 15.59 13.36 12.55
N LYS A 193 16.80 13.37 11.99
CA LYS A 193 17.69 14.53 12.08
C LYS A 193 17.25 15.58 11.06
N VAL A 194 17.11 16.82 11.50
CA VAL A 194 16.68 17.94 10.66
C VAL A 194 17.67 19.09 10.65
N ASP A 195 17.63 19.87 9.58
CA ASP A 195 18.36 21.13 9.46
C ASP A 195 17.61 22.31 10.12
N GLU A 196 18.21 23.50 10.05
CA GLU A 196 17.63 24.75 10.59
C GLU A 196 16.29 25.13 9.96
N GLN A 197 15.96 24.58 8.79
CA GLN A 197 14.68 24.77 8.09
C GLN A 197 13.72 23.59 8.30
N LEU A 198 14.03 22.69 9.24
CA LEU A 198 13.29 21.46 9.53
C LEU A 198 13.21 20.47 8.36
N ARG A 199 14.16 20.53 7.41
CA ARG A 199 14.26 19.54 6.33
C ARG A 199 15.04 18.32 6.81
N ALA A 200 14.66 17.14 6.33
CA ALA A 200 15.29 15.88 6.71
C ALA A 200 16.75 15.79 6.22
N GLU A 201 17.68 15.56 7.14
CA GLU A 201 19.07 15.21 6.84
C GLU A 201 19.30 13.71 6.93
N ASP A 202 18.85 13.08 8.00
CA ASP A 202 19.08 11.65 8.24
C ASP A 202 17.83 11.06 8.87
N VAL A 203 17.35 9.96 8.28
CA VAL A 203 16.12 9.30 8.67
C VAL A 203 16.42 7.84 8.97
N GLU A 204 16.16 7.43 10.20
CA GLU A 204 16.21 6.04 10.62
C GLU A 204 14.78 5.57 10.92
N VAL A 205 14.34 4.50 10.27
CA VAL A 205 12.99 3.93 10.46
C VAL A 205 13.09 2.54 11.05
N PHE A 206 12.36 2.30 12.14
CA PHE A 206 12.31 1.01 12.84
C PHE A 206 10.89 0.49 12.91
N TYR A 207 10.62 -0.67 12.31
CA TYR A 207 9.30 -1.30 12.31
C TYR A 207 9.41 -2.80 11.95
N ASP A 208 8.34 -3.56 12.23
CA ASP A 208 8.24 -4.96 11.81
C ASP A 208 7.56 -5.06 10.43
N PRO A 209 8.29 -5.40 9.34
CA PRO A 209 7.68 -5.58 8.03
C PRO A 209 6.76 -6.81 7.97
N GLY A 210 6.88 -7.74 8.92
CA GLY A 210 5.98 -8.87 9.08
C GLY A 210 4.55 -8.45 9.41
N GLU A 211 4.34 -7.38 10.21
CA GLU A 211 3.00 -6.87 10.53
C GLU A 211 2.27 -6.38 9.26
N LEU A 212 3.00 -5.72 8.36
CA LEU A 212 2.48 -5.27 7.06
C LEU A 212 2.19 -6.46 6.14
N LEU A 213 3.20 -7.30 5.91
CA LEU A 213 3.14 -8.32 4.87
C LEU A 213 2.26 -9.51 5.26
N ALA A 214 2.20 -9.87 6.55
CA ALA A 214 1.28 -10.90 7.03
C ALA A 214 -0.18 -10.52 6.76
N GLY A 215 -0.54 -9.24 6.73
CA GLY A 215 -1.86 -8.78 6.31
C GLY A 215 -2.16 -9.07 4.84
N LEU A 216 -1.14 -8.98 3.98
CA LEU A 216 -1.24 -9.05 2.52
C LEU A 216 -1.20 -10.46 1.94
N VAL A 217 -0.69 -11.45 2.68
CA VAL A 217 -0.55 -12.85 2.23
C VAL A 217 -1.54 -13.81 2.90
N LYS A 218 -2.58 -13.28 3.56
CA LYS A 218 -3.63 -14.07 4.22
C LYS A 218 -4.73 -14.55 3.28
N GLY A 219 -4.96 -13.83 2.19
CA GLY A 219 -6.03 -14.16 1.24
C GLY A 219 -5.79 -15.52 0.58
N PRO A 220 -6.85 -16.24 0.18
CA PRO A 220 -6.69 -17.45 -0.61
C PRO A 220 -5.94 -17.12 -1.90
N LYS A 221 -5.12 -18.07 -2.37
CA LYS A 221 -4.45 -17.92 -3.66
C LYS A 221 -5.46 -18.12 -4.78
N GLU A 222 -5.38 -17.28 -5.81
CA GLU A 222 -6.23 -17.41 -7.00
C GLU A 222 -6.15 -18.81 -7.62
N GLU A 223 -4.96 -19.41 -7.64
CA GLU A 223 -4.74 -20.79 -8.12
C GLU A 223 -5.53 -21.84 -7.31
N ASP A 224 -5.65 -21.66 -6.00
CA ASP A 224 -6.38 -22.57 -5.12
C ASP A 224 -7.90 -22.43 -5.34
N GLU A 225 -8.38 -21.22 -5.59
CA GLU A 225 -9.79 -20.96 -5.92
C GLU A 225 -10.17 -21.49 -7.30
N GLU A 226 -9.32 -21.30 -8.32
CA GLU A 226 -9.53 -21.86 -9.65
C GLU A 226 -9.53 -23.39 -9.62
N ALA A 227 -8.60 -24.00 -8.88
CA ALA A 227 -8.55 -25.44 -8.69
C ALA A 227 -9.80 -25.96 -7.96
N ALA A 228 -10.27 -25.26 -6.91
CA ALA A 228 -11.49 -25.61 -6.20
C ALA A 228 -12.74 -25.48 -7.09
N ALA A 229 -12.83 -24.41 -7.89
CA ALA A 229 -13.93 -24.19 -8.82
C ALA A 229 -13.96 -25.26 -9.93
N LEU A 230 -12.81 -25.62 -10.50
CA LEU A 230 -12.69 -26.70 -11.47
C LEU A 230 -13.09 -28.05 -10.86
N ALA A 231 -12.63 -28.34 -9.65
CA ALA A 231 -13.01 -29.56 -8.93
C ALA A 231 -14.52 -29.61 -8.65
N GLY A 232 -15.14 -28.47 -8.32
CA GLY A 232 -16.59 -28.34 -8.17
C GLY A 232 -17.33 -28.68 -9.46
N ARG A 233 -16.93 -28.08 -10.59
CA ARG A 233 -17.52 -28.34 -11.92
C ARG A 233 -17.38 -29.79 -12.34
N LEU A 234 -16.24 -30.43 -12.05
CA LEU A 234 -16.03 -31.86 -12.33
C LEU A 234 -16.96 -32.76 -11.48
N ARG A 235 -17.19 -32.42 -10.21
CA ARG A 235 -18.14 -33.15 -9.34
C ARG A 235 -19.58 -32.99 -9.81
N GLU A 236 -19.98 -31.80 -10.24
CA GLU A 236 -21.32 -31.56 -10.84
C GLU A 236 -21.49 -32.35 -12.14
N ALA A 237 -20.49 -32.34 -13.03
CA ALA A 237 -20.53 -33.13 -14.26
C ALA A 237 -20.62 -34.66 -14.00
N ALA A 238 -19.92 -35.14 -12.96
CA ALA A 238 -19.96 -36.55 -12.56
C ALA A 238 -21.32 -36.95 -11.95
N THR A 239 -21.95 -36.07 -11.16
CA THR A 239 -23.28 -36.33 -10.57
C THR A 239 -24.40 -36.32 -11.63
N VAL A 240 -24.33 -35.40 -12.60
CA VAL A 240 -25.24 -35.40 -13.77
C VAL A 240 -25.08 -36.69 -14.58
N SER A 241 -23.85 -37.12 -14.83
CA SER A 241 -23.57 -38.37 -15.59
C SER A 241 -24.06 -39.63 -14.85
N ALA A 242 -23.98 -39.67 -13.52
CA ALA A 242 -24.49 -40.77 -12.71
C ALA A 242 -26.03 -40.82 -12.71
N SER A 243 -26.72 -39.67 -12.68
CA SER A 243 -28.19 -39.62 -12.73
C SER A 243 -28.79 -40.01 -14.09
N GLY A 244 -28.01 -39.92 -15.17
CA GLY A 244 -28.40 -40.40 -16.50
C GLY A 244 -28.24 -41.91 -16.71
N ALA A 245 -27.60 -42.62 -15.77
CA ALA A 245 -27.38 -44.06 -15.87
C ALA A 245 -28.54 -44.91 -15.31
N ASP A 246 -29.51 -44.31 -14.61
CA ASP A 246 -30.73 -44.97 -14.12
C ASP A 246 -31.88 -44.95 -15.16
N ALA A 247 -31.56 -45.02 -16.45
CA ALA A 247 -32.55 -45.35 -17.47
C ALA A 247 -32.87 -46.85 -17.40
N GLN A 248 -33.92 -47.17 -16.65
CA GLN A 248 -34.51 -48.51 -16.54
C GLN A 248 -34.68 -49.13 -17.95
N PRO A 249 -34.21 -50.36 -18.21
CA PRO A 249 -34.28 -50.94 -19.54
C PRO A 249 -35.76 -51.10 -19.94
N GLN A 250 -36.18 -50.35 -20.96
CA GLN A 250 -37.50 -50.54 -21.57
C GLN A 250 -37.54 -51.94 -22.18
N ALA A 251 -38.46 -52.77 -21.67
CA ALA A 251 -38.69 -54.11 -22.17
C ALA A 251 -39.11 -54.07 -23.65
N CYS A 252 -38.43 -54.85 -24.48
CA CYS A 252 -38.74 -55.04 -25.90
C CYS A 252 -40.19 -55.55 -26.09
N PRO A 253 -41.03 -54.89 -26.91
CA PRO A 253 -42.45 -55.22 -27.03
C PRO A 253 -42.78 -56.43 -27.96
N PHE A 254 -41.82 -57.32 -28.27
CA PHE A 254 -42.00 -58.32 -29.34
C PHE A 254 -42.03 -59.80 -28.90
N LEU A 255 -42.25 -60.12 -27.63
CA LEU A 255 -42.50 -61.50 -27.20
C LEU A 255 -43.93 -61.67 -26.68
N GLY A 256 -44.85 -61.84 -27.63
CA GLY A 256 -46.21 -62.29 -27.37
C GLY A 256 -46.23 -63.75 -26.93
N SER A 257 -46.90 -64.02 -25.81
CA SER A 257 -47.18 -65.36 -25.30
C SER A 257 -48.03 -66.16 -26.30
N GLY A 258 -47.56 -67.34 -26.69
CA GLY A 258 -48.25 -68.28 -27.56
C GLY A 258 -48.47 -69.64 -26.88
N LYS A 259 -49.61 -69.73 -26.16
CA LYS A 259 -50.46 -70.89 -25.80
C LYS A 259 -49.88 -72.25 -25.34
N GLN A 260 -50.45 -72.67 -24.21
CA GLN A 260 -50.60 -74.02 -23.69
C GLN A 260 -51.18 -75.01 -24.71
N GLY A 261 -50.68 -76.24 -24.66
CA GLY A 261 -51.25 -77.50 -25.15
C GLY A 261 -50.59 -78.64 -24.40
#